data_AF-A0A9R0T2T1-F1
#
_entry.id   AF-A0A9R0T2T1-F1
#
_cell.length_a   1.000
_cell.length_b   1.000
_cell.length_c   1.000
_cell.angle_alpha   90.00
_cell.angle_beta   90.00
_cell.angle_gamma   90.00
#
_symmetry.space_group_name_H-M   'P 1'
#
loop_
_entity.id
_entity.type
_entity.pdbx_description
1 polymer ?
#
loop_
_entity_poly.entity_id
_entity_poly.type
_entity_poly.pdbx_seq_one_letter_code
_entity_poly.pdbx_strand_id
1 'polypeptide(L)'
;MDPPARLPDPVPSPILKHSPSISRSLRSAADTSSVTFAADFRSPSKPESTSPSFDSFRTARSRPSSVSRSSTRRSASDRAGSQRDLRDEDARFVYINDAPCTNAPPAMFPDNSIHTSKYSLLTFIPRNLYEQFHRVAYIYFLILAVLNFVPQLLVLSKEAGVLPLAFVLGVTAVKDAYEDWRRHRSDKNENNRTASVLADGVFRPKRWKDIQVGDVVRLVANETLPCDMVLVSTSDPTGVAYIQTINLDGESNLKTRYAKQETMSTPPEALAGLIKCEKPNRNIYGFLATVDLNGRRAISLGTSNVMLRGCELKNTAWAIGVAVYTGRDTKVVLNSSGAPSKRSRLETHMNREIIALAVALVVLCSVLSLLTGIWMGDHVDQLAIIPFFHKYDYSGAAEHHHGRYNWYGTGAQVVFTFMSAVIQFQVMIPIALIISMELIRVGQAYFMVQDNHMLDNKSQARFQCRALNINEDLGQIKYVFSDKTGTLTQNRMEFRCASVQGRDFSETDGGEEDGHAVQGNPKAKTAVKTNPKLTALLKDGTGTKASRARDLFLALATCNTIVPIVEDTVNPAAKLVEYQGESPDEQALVYAAAAYGHKLVERTSGHIVVDVFGARQRYELTTPPV
;
A
#
# COMPACT_ATOMS: atom_id res chain seq x y z
N MET A 1 17.64 44.98 -31.34
CA MET A 1 17.44 43.52 -31.29
C MET A 1 18.66 42.97 -30.60
N ASP A 2 18.58 42.87 -29.28
CA ASP A 2 19.67 42.34 -28.44
C ASP A 2 19.45 40.84 -28.20
N PRO A 3 20.52 40.02 -28.13
CA PRO A 3 20.40 38.59 -27.91
C PRO A 3 20.06 38.27 -26.43
N PRO A 4 19.40 37.13 -26.15
CA PRO A 4 18.97 36.79 -24.80
C PRO A 4 20.16 36.41 -23.91
N ALA A 5 20.08 36.85 -22.65
CA ALA A 5 21.07 36.60 -21.61
C ALA A 5 21.27 35.10 -21.34
N ARG A 6 22.54 34.65 -21.34
CA ARG A 6 22.93 33.30 -20.91
C ARG A 6 22.67 33.12 -19.41
N LEU A 7 22.00 32.03 -19.05
CA LEU A 7 21.94 31.53 -17.68
C LEU A 7 23.35 31.12 -17.20
N PRO A 8 23.69 31.31 -15.91
CA PRO A 8 25.01 30.94 -15.37
C PRO A 8 25.19 29.42 -15.31
N ASP A 9 26.42 28.98 -15.55
CA ASP A 9 26.84 27.58 -15.55
C ASP A 9 26.63 26.89 -14.19
N PRO A 10 26.37 25.56 -14.17
CA PRO A 10 26.16 24.81 -12.95
C PRO A 10 27.44 24.73 -12.10
N VAL A 11 27.28 24.94 -10.79
CA VAL A 11 28.35 24.81 -9.78
C VAL A 11 28.88 23.36 -9.74
N PRO A 12 30.21 23.12 -9.78
CA PRO A 12 30.75 21.77 -9.73
C PRO A 12 30.51 21.12 -8.36
N SER A 13 30.04 19.88 -8.36
CA SER A 13 29.88 19.06 -7.16
C SER A 13 31.24 18.77 -6.50
N PRO A 14 31.35 18.72 -5.16
CA PRO A 14 32.61 18.40 -4.50
C PRO A 14 32.98 16.93 -4.76
N ILE A 15 34.06 16.78 -5.52
CA ILE A 15 34.74 15.52 -5.84
C ILE A 15 35.15 14.81 -4.54
N LEU A 16 34.63 13.60 -4.33
CA LEU A 16 35.18 12.60 -3.43
C LEU A 16 36.60 12.26 -3.90
N LYS A 17 37.61 12.68 -3.14
CA LYS A 17 39.01 12.34 -3.38
C LYS A 17 39.22 10.83 -3.24
N HIS A 18 39.63 10.21 -4.34
CA HIS A 18 40.23 8.88 -4.35
C HIS A 18 41.41 8.83 -3.37
N SER A 19 41.40 7.87 -2.45
CA SER A 19 42.58 7.48 -1.67
C SER A 19 43.29 6.31 -2.36
N PRO A 20 44.63 6.29 -2.42
CA PRO A 20 45.36 5.33 -3.24
C PRO A 20 45.43 3.94 -2.61
N SER A 21 45.45 2.94 -3.49
CA SER A 21 45.65 1.52 -3.23
C SER A 21 46.97 1.24 -2.51
N ILE A 22 46.91 0.61 -1.34
CA ILE A 22 48.06 0.00 -0.67
C ILE A 22 48.03 -1.51 -0.91
N SER A 23 48.98 -1.97 -1.70
CA SER A 23 49.35 -3.38 -1.86
C SER A 23 49.98 -3.92 -0.56
N ARG A 24 49.38 -4.94 0.06
CA ARG A 24 50.09 -5.78 1.03
C ARG A 24 49.81 -7.27 0.79
N SER A 25 50.88 -7.94 0.41
CA SER A 25 51.12 -9.38 0.42
C SER A 25 50.72 -10.02 1.76
N LEU A 26 49.90 -11.07 1.69
CA LEU A 26 49.58 -11.94 2.82
C LEU A 26 50.56 -13.12 2.85
N ARG A 27 51.43 -13.16 3.87
CA ARG A 27 52.09 -14.38 4.34
C ARG A 27 51.51 -14.78 5.69
N SER A 28 51.02 -16.02 5.73
CA SER A 28 50.97 -16.98 6.84
C SER A 28 51.42 -16.51 8.23
N ALA A 29 50.53 -16.62 9.21
CA ALA A 29 50.79 -17.36 10.46
C ALA A 29 49.48 -17.63 11.21
N ALA A 30 49.38 -18.84 11.74
CA ALA A 30 48.37 -19.30 12.67
C ALA A 30 48.45 -18.54 14.00
N ASP A 31 47.30 -18.31 14.65
CA ASP A 31 47.04 -18.82 16.00
C ASP A 31 45.65 -18.41 16.53
N THR A 32 45.10 -19.35 17.27
CA THR A 32 43.89 -19.37 18.10
C THR A 32 43.53 -18.09 18.85
N SER A 33 42.24 -17.72 18.84
CA SER A 33 41.36 -17.75 20.04
C SER A 33 40.00 -17.09 19.78
N SER A 34 38.97 -17.71 20.36
CA SER A 34 37.58 -17.31 20.42
C SER A 34 37.37 -16.05 21.27
N VAL A 35 36.66 -15.04 20.74
CA VAL A 35 36.05 -13.97 21.55
C VAL A 35 34.65 -13.63 21.04
N THR A 36 33.67 -13.96 21.88
CA THR A 36 32.28 -13.52 21.88
C THR A 36 32.17 -12.01 22.07
N PHE A 37 31.41 -11.31 21.22
CA PHE A 37 31.00 -9.92 21.46
C PHE A 37 29.53 -9.88 21.90
N ALA A 38 29.31 -9.63 23.19
CA ALA A 38 28.07 -9.09 23.73
C ALA A 38 28.17 -7.55 23.70
N ALA A 39 27.11 -6.87 23.24
CA ALA A 39 27.02 -5.41 23.27
C ALA A 39 25.83 -5.00 24.15
N ASP A 40 26.17 -4.49 25.34
CA ASP A 40 25.26 -3.81 26.26
C ASP A 40 24.88 -2.43 25.70
N PHE A 41 23.57 -2.16 25.59
CA PHE A 41 23.05 -0.81 25.38
C PHE A 41 22.46 -0.26 26.68
N ARG A 42 23.16 0.71 27.28
CA ARG A 42 22.68 1.53 28.41
C ARG A 42 21.64 2.54 27.93
N SER A 43 20.50 2.57 28.60
CA SER A 43 19.46 3.61 28.53
C SER A 43 19.70 4.74 29.55
N PRO A 44 19.46 6.02 29.21
CA PRO A 44 19.57 7.11 30.19
C PRO A 44 18.27 7.32 30.98
N SER A 45 18.45 7.60 32.27
CA SER A 45 17.45 7.92 33.28
C SER A 45 16.87 9.34 33.15
N LYS A 46 15.59 9.51 33.56
CA LYS A 46 14.96 10.80 33.87
C LYS A 46 14.60 10.85 35.36
N PRO A 47 14.69 12.02 36.04
CA PRO A 47 14.45 12.13 37.47
C PRO A 47 12.98 12.46 37.83
N GLU A 48 12.59 12.05 39.04
CA GLU A 48 11.31 12.31 39.72
C GLU A 48 11.31 13.57 40.58
N SER A 49 10.12 14.14 40.79
CA SER A 49 9.56 14.87 41.97
C SER A 49 8.49 15.86 41.45
N THR A 50 7.31 16.13 42.03
CA THR A 50 6.63 15.83 43.31
C THR A 50 5.12 16.17 43.14
N SER A 51 4.26 15.60 43.99
CA SER A 51 2.77 15.58 44.09
C SER A 51 2.07 16.93 44.43
N PRO A 52 0.73 17.06 44.76
CA PRO A 52 -0.36 16.07 44.94
C PRO A 52 -1.82 16.45 44.45
N SER A 53 -2.74 15.47 44.62
CA SER A 53 -4.20 15.53 44.94
C SER A 53 -5.26 16.09 43.95
N PHE A 54 -6.26 15.27 43.59
CA PHE A 54 -7.66 15.37 44.07
C PHE A 54 -8.56 14.22 43.56
N ASP A 55 -9.33 13.64 44.47
CA ASP A 55 -10.37 12.62 44.26
C ASP A 55 -11.61 13.16 43.52
N SER A 56 -12.26 12.32 42.71
CA SER A 56 -13.73 12.30 42.66
C SER A 56 -14.30 10.94 42.29
N PHE A 57 -15.11 10.44 43.21
CA PHE A 57 -15.92 9.22 43.16
C PHE A 57 -17.06 9.34 42.12
N ARG A 58 -17.37 8.24 41.43
CA ARG A 58 -18.77 7.86 41.14
C ARG A 58 -18.96 6.34 41.11
N THR A 59 -19.66 5.92 42.15
CA THR A 59 -20.39 4.69 42.45
C THR A 59 -21.08 3.97 41.29
N ALA A 60 -20.94 2.64 41.24
CA ALA A 60 -22.03 1.72 40.93
C ALA A 60 -21.83 0.34 41.61
N ARG A 61 -22.92 -0.16 42.18
CA ARG A 61 -23.09 -1.25 43.15
C ARG A 61 -22.71 -2.67 42.67
N SER A 62 -22.15 -3.43 43.61
CA SER A 62 -22.13 -4.91 43.79
C SER A 62 -23.55 -5.53 43.85
N ARG A 63 -23.89 -6.83 43.69
CA ARG A 63 -23.30 -8.20 43.81
C ARG A 63 -24.49 -9.21 43.53
N PRO A 64 -24.46 -10.57 43.70
CA PRO A 64 -23.41 -11.49 44.20
C PRO A 64 -23.23 -12.89 43.51
N SER A 65 -22.21 -13.61 44.03
CA SER A 65 -22.07 -15.08 44.26
C SER A 65 -22.08 -16.05 43.06
N SER A 66 -21.02 -16.82 42.72
CA SER A 66 -20.18 -17.82 43.42
C SER A 66 -20.55 -19.27 43.04
N VAL A 67 -19.65 -20.01 42.37
CA VAL A 67 -19.43 -21.44 42.62
C VAL A 67 -17.98 -21.79 42.22
N SER A 68 -17.25 -22.37 43.15
CA SER A 68 -15.93 -22.97 43.00
C SER A 68 -16.02 -24.42 42.51
N ARG A 69 -15.04 -24.90 41.74
CA ARG A 69 -14.46 -26.27 41.77
C ARG A 69 -13.36 -26.40 40.72
N SER A 70 -12.11 -26.43 41.17
CA SER A 70 -11.27 -27.62 41.36
C SER A 70 -10.36 -27.89 40.16
N SER A 71 -9.16 -27.32 40.23
CA SER A 71 -8.02 -27.67 39.41
C SER A 71 -7.59 -29.11 39.68
N THR A 72 -7.74 -29.99 38.70
CA THR A 72 -7.01 -31.26 38.67
C THR A 72 -5.90 -31.14 37.65
N ARG A 73 -4.66 -31.04 38.14
CA ARG A 73 -3.45 -31.34 37.38
C ARG A 73 -3.57 -32.78 36.86
N ARG A 74 -3.60 -32.95 35.54
CA ARG A 74 -3.23 -34.21 34.89
C ARG A 74 -2.14 -33.95 33.85
N SER A 75 -0.97 -34.41 34.25
CA SER A 75 0.08 -35.09 33.48
C SER A 75 0.46 -34.53 32.12
N ALA A 76 1.64 -33.92 32.11
CA ALA A 76 2.50 -33.75 30.96
C ALA A 76 3.02 -35.12 30.48
N SER A 77 2.35 -35.73 29.51
CA SER A 77 2.95 -36.68 28.57
C SER A 77 1.98 -36.91 27.41
N ASP A 78 2.02 -36.03 26.42
CA ASP A 78 1.68 -36.36 25.04
C ASP A 78 2.37 -35.35 24.11
N ARG A 79 3.59 -35.72 23.69
CA ARG A 79 4.30 -35.12 22.56
C ARG A 79 4.01 -35.99 21.33
N ALA A 80 3.03 -35.57 20.53
CA ALA A 80 2.95 -35.79 19.09
C ALA A 80 2.06 -34.68 18.53
N GLY A 81 2.52 -33.93 17.53
CA GLY A 81 1.90 -32.68 17.10
C GLY A 81 0.47 -32.85 16.58
N SER A 82 -0.53 -32.60 17.42
CA SER A 82 -1.86 -32.21 16.95
C SER A 82 -1.85 -30.70 16.73
N GLN A 83 -1.92 -30.26 15.48
CA GLN A 83 -2.32 -28.89 15.18
C GLN A 83 -3.59 -28.58 15.98
N ARG A 84 -3.64 -27.41 16.64
CA ARG A 84 -4.78 -27.02 17.48
C ARG A 84 -6.04 -27.04 16.63
N ASP A 85 -6.98 -27.93 16.93
CA ASP A 85 -8.29 -27.92 16.30
C ASP A 85 -8.98 -26.58 16.58
N LEU A 86 -9.48 -25.94 15.53
CA LEU A 86 -10.27 -24.71 15.63
C LEU A 86 -11.53 -25.00 16.44
N ARG A 87 -11.79 -24.18 17.47
CA ARG A 87 -13.06 -24.24 18.20
C ARG A 87 -14.19 -23.78 17.28
N ASP A 88 -15.36 -24.40 17.37
CA ASP A 88 -16.50 -24.07 16.50
C ASP A 88 -16.93 -22.60 16.62
N GLU A 89 -16.82 -21.99 17.80
CA GLU A 89 -17.18 -20.58 18.01
C GLU A 89 -16.26 -19.59 17.28
N ASP A 90 -15.02 -19.98 17.00
CA ASP A 90 -14.01 -19.18 16.32
C ASP A 90 -13.86 -19.54 14.84
N ALA A 91 -14.68 -20.46 14.35
CA ALA A 91 -14.61 -20.98 12.99
C ALA A 91 -15.68 -20.36 12.08
N ARG A 92 -15.32 -20.22 10.81
CA ARG A 92 -16.21 -19.92 9.70
C ARG A 92 -16.43 -21.22 8.92
N PHE A 93 -17.70 -21.50 8.63
CA PHE A 93 -18.13 -22.67 7.89
C PHE A 93 -18.46 -22.28 6.45
N VAL A 94 -17.88 -22.99 5.49
CA VAL A 94 -18.03 -22.73 4.05
C VAL A 94 -18.40 -24.03 3.36
N TYR A 95 -19.60 -24.11 2.79
CA TYR A 95 -20.03 -25.27 2.02
C TYR A 95 -19.53 -25.16 0.58
N ILE A 96 -18.85 -26.20 0.13
CA ILE A 96 -18.25 -26.23 -1.20
C ILE A 96 -19.35 -26.41 -2.24
N ASN A 97 -19.34 -25.57 -3.28
CA ASN A 97 -20.29 -25.64 -4.40
C ASN A 97 -21.76 -25.41 -3.99
N ASP A 98 -21.98 -24.84 -2.80
CA ASP A 98 -23.30 -24.45 -2.30
C ASP A 98 -23.21 -23.06 -1.64
N ALA A 99 -23.07 -22.04 -2.50
CA ALA A 99 -23.11 -20.64 -2.09
C ALA A 99 -24.44 -20.26 -1.41
N PRO A 100 -25.63 -20.71 -1.86
CA PRO A 100 -26.89 -20.42 -1.17
C PRO A 100 -26.92 -20.91 0.27
N CYS A 101 -26.49 -22.15 0.55
CA CYS A 101 -26.43 -22.68 1.91
C CYS A 101 -25.37 -21.97 2.74
N THR A 102 -24.21 -21.66 2.15
CA THR A 102 -23.12 -20.94 2.82
C THR A 102 -23.51 -19.53 3.24
N ASN A 103 -24.29 -18.83 2.41
CA ASN A 103 -24.70 -17.44 2.64
C ASN A 103 -26.13 -17.33 3.24
N ALA A 104 -26.71 -18.44 3.67
CA ALA A 104 -28.02 -18.44 4.33
C ALA A 104 -27.93 -17.83 5.75
N PRO A 105 -28.98 -17.14 6.23
CA PRO A 105 -29.02 -16.63 7.60
C PRO A 105 -28.77 -17.76 8.61
N PRO A 106 -27.92 -17.56 9.63
CA PRO A 106 -27.41 -16.29 10.16
C PRO A 106 -26.08 -15.79 9.56
N ALA A 107 -25.43 -16.56 8.68
CA ALA A 107 -24.09 -16.27 8.17
C ALA A 107 -24.14 -15.45 6.87
N MET A 108 -24.44 -14.14 6.98
CA MET A 108 -24.40 -13.24 5.82
C MET A 108 -22.97 -12.71 5.61
N PHE A 109 -22.27 -13.24 4.60
CA PHE A 109 -20.91 -12.83 4.27
C PHE A 109 -20.88 -11.59 3.36
N PRO A 110 -19.79 -10.80 3.37
CA PRO A 110 -19.69 -9.61 2.53
C PRO A 110 -19.52 -9.96 1.05
N ASP A 111 -20.15 -9.15 0.19
CA ASP A 111 -19.97 -9.21 -1.26
C ASP A 111 -18.51 -8.95 -1.66
N ASN A 112 -18.08 -9.51 -2.80
CA ASN A 112 -16.70 -9.39 -3.26
C ASN A 112 -16.35 -8.03 -3.92
N SER A 113 -17.26 -7.06 -3.85
CA SER A 113 -17.04 -5.71 -4.37
C SER A 113 -15.99 -4.93 -3.57
N ILE A 114 -15.03 -4.32 -4.27
CA ILE A 114 -14.11 -3.33 -3.69
C ILE A 114 -14.72 -1.94 -3.81
N HIS A 115 -14.63 -1.16 -2.73
CA HIS A 115 -14.98 0.25 -2.69
C HIS A 115 -13.83 1.04 -2.04
N THR A 116 -13.09 1.80 -2.84
CA THR A 116 -12.01 2.70 -2.39
C THR A 116 -12.43 4.18 -2.40
N SER A 117 -13.58 4.49 -3.02
CA SER A 117 -14.18 5.82 -3.01
C SER A 117 -14.62 6.27 -1.62
N LYS A 118 -14.52 7.58 -1.37
CA LYS A 118 -14.91 8.20 -0.10
C LYS A 118 -16.38 8.64 -0.10
N TYR A 119 -16.90 9.01 -1.25
CA TYR A 119 -18.23 9.60 -1.38
C TYR A 119 -19.14 8.73 -2.24
N SER A 120 -20.42 8.63 -1.86
CA SER A 120 -21.51 8.24 -2.74
C SER A 120 -22.11 9.49 -3.39
N LEU A 121 -22.85 9.34 -4.50
CA LEU A 121 -23.51 10.45 -5.20
C LEU A 121 -24.38 11.30 -4.27
N LEU A 122 -25.11 10.66 -3.35
CA LEU A 122 -25.98 11.34 -2.39
C LEU A 122 -25.23 11.88 -1.17
N THR A 123 -24.18 11.18 -0.73
CA THR A 123 -23.41 11.60 0.46
C THR A 123 -22.32 12.60 0.11
N PHE A 124 -22.07 12.88 -1.18
CA PHE A 124 -21.00 13.75 -1.64
C PHE A 124 -21.15 15.15 -1.04
N ILE A 125 -22.26 15.84 -1.30
CA ILE A 125 -22.48 17.22 -0.85
C ILE A 125 -22.37 17.34 0.69
N PRO A 126 -23.14 16.59 1.51
CA PRO A 126 -23.12 16.79 2.95
C PRO A 126 -21.78 16.42 3.58
N ARG A 127 -21.15 15.33 3.12
CA ARG A 127 -19.86 14.88 3.68
C ARG A 127 -18.71 15.77 3.22
N ASN A 128 -18.69 16.17 1.96
CA ASN A 128 -17.68 17.08 1.43
C ASN A 128 -17.77 18.45 2.11
N LEU A 129 -18.97 19.02 2.28
CA LEU A 129 -19.14 20.26 3.03
C LEU A 129 -18.71 20.11 4.49
N TYR A 130 -19.05 19.00 5.15
CA TYR A 130 -18.59 18.72 6.51
C TYR A 130 -17.06 18.66 6.61
N GLU A 131 -16.40 17.98 5.67
CA GLU A 131 -14.94 17.88 5.61
C GLU A 131 -14.28 19.22 5.30
N GLN A 132 -14.89 20.04 4.44
CA GLN A 132 -14.45 21.41 4.18
C GLN A 132 -14.59 22.27 5.44
N PHE A 133 -15.77 22.33 6.07
CA PHE A 133 -15.99 23.16 7.26
C PHE A 133 -15.24 22.69 8.51
N HIS A 134 -14.63 21.51 8.51
CA HIS A 134 -13.62 21.15 9.54
C HIS A 134 -12.35 21.99 9.44
N ARG A 135 -12.14 22.74 8.35
CA ARG A 135 -11.08 23.73 8.23
C ARG A 135 -11.54 25.04 8.89
N VAL A 136 -10.81 25.46 9.93
CA VAL A 136 -11.09 26.66 10.74
C VAL A 136 -11.34 27.91 9.89
N ALA A 137 -10.60 28.05 8.78
CA ALA A 137 -10.73 29.21 7.90
C ALA A 137 -12.10 29.31 7.21
N TYR A 138 -12.72 28.19 6.82
CA TYR A 138 -14.06 28.22 6.22
C TYR A 138 -15.14 28.51 7.27
N ILE A 139 -14.95 28.08 8.52
CA ILE A 139 -15.82 28.48 9.64
C ILE A 139 -15.77 30.00 9.83
N TYR A 140 -14.57 30.60 9.81
CA TYR A 140 -14.39 32.04 9.93
C TYR A 140 -15.15 32.81 8.83
N PHE A 141 -14.97 32.43 7.56
CA PHE A 141 -15.69 33.08 6.46
C PHE A 141 -17.20 32.82 6.47
N LEU A 142 -17.65 31.66 6.97
CA LEU A 142 -19.07 31.40 7.19
C LEU A 142 -19.66 32.35 8.23
N ILE A 143 -18.96 32.56 9.34
CA ILE A 143 -19.38 33.52 10.37
C ILE A 143 -19.50 34.92 9.76
N LEU A 144 -18.48 35.38 9.02
CA LEU A 144 -18.54 36.68 8.35
C LEU A 144 -19.68 36.79 7.34
N ALA A 145 -19.92 35.74 6.55
CA ALA A 145 -21.04 35.71 5.62
C ALA A 145 -22.38 35.85 6.35
N VAL A 146 -22.58 35.12 7.45
CA VAL A 146 -23.78 35.23 8.30
C VAL A 146 -23.92 36.62 8.93
N LEU A 147 -22.83 37.24 9.37
CA LEU A 147 -22.86 38.60 9.93
C LEU A 147 -23.28 39.65 8.90
N ASN A 148 -22.89 39.49 7.63
CA ASN A 148 -23.32 40.38 6.54
C ASN A 148 -24.83 40.29 6.21
N PHE A 149 -25.54 39.25 6.66
CA PHE A 149 -27.01 39.18 6.51
C PHE A 149 -27.76 40.05 7.51
N VAL A 150 -27.11 40.51 8.59
CA VAL A 150 -27.73 41.39 9.59
C VAL A 150 -27.86 42.80 9.00
N PRO A 151 -29.10 43.32 8.79
CA PRO A 151 -29.31 44.59 8.09
C PRO A 151 -28.64 45.80 8.78
N GLN A 152 -28.47 45.73 10.10
CA GLN A 152 -27.85 46.78 10.92
C GLN A 152 -26.32 46.83 10.79
N LEU A 153 -25.71 45.79 10.21
CA LEU A 153 -24.26 45.61 10.06
C LEU A 153 -23.84 45.62 8.58
N LEU A 154 -24.73 46.06 7.69
CA LEU A 154 -24.61 45.88 6.25
C LEU A 154 -23.60 46.88 5.65
N VAL A 155 -22.32 46.57 5.79
CA VAL A 155 -21.20 47.33 5.20
C VAL A 155 -21.02 46.97 3.72
N LEU A 156 -21.23 45.70 3.38
CA LEU A 156 -21.16 45.16 2.02
C LEU A 156 -22.53 44.68 1.54
N SER A 157 -22.73 44.60 0.23
CA SER A 157 -23.91 43.93 -0.31
C SER A 157 -23.92 42.44 0.10
N LYS A 158 -25.11 41.90 0.38
CA LYS A 158 -25.28 40.50 0.84
C LYS A 158 -24.64 39.49 -0.12
N GLU A 159 -24.74 39.76 -1.42
CA GLU A 159 -24.15 38.94 -2.47
C GLU A 159 -22.62 38.95 -2.42
N ALA A 160 -22.00 40.12 -2.18
CA ALA A 160 -20.55 40.26 -2.12
C ALA A 160 -19.92 39.51 -0.93
N GLY A 161 -20.67 39.32 0.17
CA GLY A 161 -20.21 38.54 1.32
C GLY A 161 -20.24 37.02 1.11
N VAL A 162 -21.20 36.50 0.33
CA VAL A 162 -21.38 35.06 0.11
C VAL A 162 -20.63 34.55 -1.11
N LEU A 163 -20.54 35.36 -2.17
CA LEU A 163 -19.99 34.94 -3.47
C LEU A 163 -18.56 34.38 -3.36
N PRO A 164 -17.60 34.99 -2.65
CA PRO A 164 -16.24 34.45 -2.56
C PRO A 164 -16.20 33.11 -1.82
N LEU A 165 -16.96 32.95 -0.74
CA LEU A 165 -17.05 31.70 0.00
C LEU A 165 -17.65 30.59 -0.86
N ALA A 166 -18.76 30.88 -1.54
CA ALA A 166 -19.42 29.94 -2.45
C ALA A 166 -18.48 29.50 -3.59
N PHE A 167 -17.72 30.44 -4.16
CA PHE A 167 -16.74 30.14 -5.20
C PHE A 167 -15.64 29.20 -4.69
N VAL A 168 -15.04 29.47 -3.54
CA VAL A 168 -13.95 28.64 -3.00
C VAL A 168 -14.44 27.24 -2.60
N LEU A 169 -15.60 27.14 -1.95
CA LEU A 169 -16.21 25.83 -1.63
C LEU A 169 -16.56 25.06 -2.92
N GLY A 170 -17.06 25.75 -3.94
CA GLY A 170 -17.39 25.18 -5.24
C GLY A 170 -16.17 24.61 -5.97
N VAL A 171 -15.09 25.38 -6.12
CA VAL A 171 -13.87 24.89 -6.77
C VAL A 171 -13.26 23.71 -6.00
N THR A 172 -13.22 23.78 -4.66
CA THR A 172 -12.74 22.67 -3.81
C THR A 172 -13.61 21.43 -4.01
N ALA A 173 -14.93 21.59 -4.08
CA ALA A 173 -15.85 20.49 -4.32
C ALA A 173 -15.65 19.86 -5.71
N VAL A 174 -15.46 20.66 -6.77
CA VAL A 174 -15.21 20.13 -8.12
C VAL A 174 -13.91 19.32 -8.17
N LYS A 175 -12.85 19.82 -7.52
CA LYS A 175 -11.58 19.09 -7.40
C LYS A 175 -11.77 17.75 -6.69
N ASP A 176 -12.41 17.75 -5.52
CA ASP A 176 -12.61 16.53 -4.72
C ASP A 176 -13.55 15.54 -5.42
N ALA A 177 -14.54 16.03 -6.16
CA ALA A 177 -15.41 15.22 -7.02
C ALA A 177 -14.62 14.55 -8.16
N TYR A 178 -13.71 15.27 -8.80
CA TYR A 178 -12.86 14.72 -9.86
C TYR A 178 -11.93 13.61 -9.32
N GLU A 179 -11.33 13.83 -8.14
CA GLU A 179 -10.48 12.84 -7.49
C GLU A 179 -11.28 11.57 -7.14
N ASP A 180 -12.48 11.71 -6.58
CA ASP A 180 -13.32 10.56 -6.22
C ASP A 180 -13.90 9.85 -7.44
N TRP A 181 -14.26 10.57 -8.50
CA TRP A 181 -14.70 9.98 -9.77
C TRP A 181 -13.63 9.07 -10.38
N ARG A 182 -12.35 9.47 -10.33
CA ARG A 182 -11.23 8.64 -10.79
C ARG A 182 -11.13 7.34 -9.98
N ARG A 183 -11.40 7.39 -8.66
CA ARG A 183 -11.45 6.18 -7.80
C ARG A 183 -12.62 5.28 -8.16
N HIS A 184 -13.82 5.84 -8.32
CA HIS A 184 -15.00 5.07 -8.77
C HIS A 184 -14.77 4.39 -10.10
N ARG A 185 -14.11 5.06 -11.06
CA ARG A 185 -13.75 4.45 -12.35
C ARG A 185 -12.79 3.26 -12.17
N SER A 186 -11.81 3.39 -11.28
CA SER A 186 -10.87 2.31 -10.95
C SER A 186 -11.59 1.13 -10.30
N ASP A 187 -12.42 1.39 -9.29
CA ASP A 187 -13.21 0.37 -8.59
C ASP A 187 -14.15 -0.35 -9.56
N LYS A 188 -14.81 0.38 -10.46
CA LYS A 188 -15.70 -0.20 -11.48
C LYS A 188 -14.94 -1.10 -12.46
N ASN A 189 -13.71 -0.74 -12.82
CA ASN A 189 -12.89 -1.59 -13.69
C ASN A 189 -12.53 -2.91 -12.98
N GLU A 190 -12.14 -2.83 -11.72
CA GLU A 190 -11.78 -4.01 -10.92
C GLU A 190 -12.97 -4.93 -10.66
N ASN A 191 -14.10 -4.36 -10.26
CA ASN A 191 -15.33 -5.10 -9.95
C ASN A 191 -15.96 -5.77 -11.18
N ASN A 192 -15.68 -5.26 -12.39
CA ASN A 192 -16.19 -5.82 -13.64
C ASN A 192 -15.26 -6.84 -14.30
N ARG A 193 -14.07 -7.11 -13.72
CA ARG A 193 -13.25 -8.25 -14.17
C ARG A 193 -14.05 -9.54 -14.04
N THR A 194 -13.77 -10.50 -14.91
CA THR A 194 -14.46 -11.80 -14.92
C THR A 194 -13.53 -12.89 -14.40
N ALA A 195 -14.09 -13.90 -13.76
CA ALA A 195 -13.44 -15.15 -13.41
C ALA A 195 -14.37 -16.32 -13.75
N SER A 196 -13.81 -17.50 -14.02
CA SER A 196 -14.61 -18.68 -14.33
C SER A 196 -15.09 -19.35 -13.04
N VAL A 197 -16.40 -19.47 -12.84
CA VAL A 197 -17.01 -20.08 -11.64
C VAL A 197 -17.82 -21.30 -12.05
N LEU A 198 -17.74 -22.38 -11.28
CA LEU A 198 -18.52 -23.59 -11.50
C LEU A 198 -20.00 -23.32 -11.18
N ALA A 199 -20.87 -23.53 -12.16
CA ALA A 199 -22.33 -23.43 -12.00
C ALA A 199 -23.00 -24.52 -12.84
N ASP A 200 -23.88 -25.31 -12.23
CA ASP A 200 -24.57 -26.44 -12.89
C ASP A 200 -23.61 -27.44 -13.57
N GLY A 201 -22.46 -27.70 -12.94
CA GLY A 201 -21.42 -28.58 -13.48
C GLY A 201 -20.55 -27.97 -14.59
N VAL A 202 -20.79 -26.72 -15.01
CA VAL A 202 -20.01 -26.06 -16.07
C VAL A 202 -19.37 -24.77 -15.57
N PHE A 203 -18.12 -24.52 -15.94
CA PHE A 203 -17.45 -23.25 -15.65
C PHE A 203 -18.00 -22.13 -16.53
N ARG A 204 -18.65 -21.12 -15.92
CA ARG A 204 -19.21 -19.95 -16.60
C ARG A 204 -18.51 -18.67 -16.12
N PRO A 205 -18.35 -17.65 -16.99
CA PRO A 205 -17.76 -16.39 -16.58
C PRO A 205 -18.69 -15.64 -15.62
N LYS A 206 -18.19 -15.27 -14.45
CA LYS A 206 -18.87 -14.47 -13.42
C LYS A 206 -18.05 -13.21 -13.12
N ARG A 207 -18.71 -12.07 -12.88
CA ARG A 207 -17.98 -10.84 -12.53
C ARG A 207 -17.43 -10.95 -11.11
N TRP A 208 -16.29 -10.32 -10.85
CA TRP A 208 -15.61 -10.39 -9.56
C TRP A 208 -16.50 -9.97 -8.41
N LYS A 209 -17.28 -8.89 -8.57
CA LYS A 209 -18.21 -8.41 -7.54
C LYS A 209 -19.30 -9.42 -7.16
N ASP A 210 -19.65 -10.33 -8.06
CA ASP A 210 -20.76 -11.28 -7.89
C ASP A 210 -20.27 -12.63 -7.32
N ILE A 211 -18.95 -12.82 -7.16
CA ILE A 211 -18.36 -14.03 -6.55
C ILE A 211 -18.72 -14.07 -5.07
N GLN A 212 -19.20 -15.22 -4.62
CA GLN A 212 -19.64 -15.46 -3.26
C GLN A 212 -18.78 -16.54 -2.57
N VAL A 213 -18.86 -16.59 -1.25
CA VAL A 213 -18.14 -17.58 -0.44
C VAL A 213 -18.76 -18.95 -0.70
N GLY A 214 -17.91 -19.96 -0.93
CA GLY A 214 -18.31 -21.30 -1.35
C GLY A 214 -18.28 -21.54 -2.87
N ASP A 215 -18.17 -20.47 -3.68
CA ASP A 215 -18.03 -20.60 -5.14
C ASP A 215 -16.71 -21.34 -5.48
N VAL A 216 -16.79 -22.29 -6.41
CA VAL A 216 -15.61 -22.96 -6.97
C VAL A 216 -15.13 -22.17 -8.18
N VAL A 217 -13.95 -21.59 -8.08
CA VAL A 217 -13.36 -20.71 -9.08
C VAL A 217 -12.23 -21.42 -9.82
N ARG A 218 -12.25 -21.38 -11.14
CA ARG A 218 -11.15 -21.80 -12.02
C ARG A 218 -10.40 -20.58 -12.52
N LEU A 219 -9.10 -20.59 -12.31
CA LEU A 219 -8.14 -19.61 -12.79
C LEU A 219 -7.33 -20.23 -13.92
N VAL A 220 -7.01 -19.43 -14.93
CA VAL A 220 -6.04 -19.81 -15.97
C VAL A 220 -4.70 -19.08 -15.79
N ALA A 221 -3.67 -19.56 -16.48
CA ALA A 221 -2.33 -18.98 -16.39
C ALA A 221 -2.33 -17.46 -16.65
N ASN A 222 -1.59 -16.72 -15.84
CA ASN A 222 -1.45 -15.26 -15.83
C ASN A 222 -2.71 -14.48 -15.43
N GLU A 223 -3.68 -15.12 -14.79
CA GLU A 223 -4.82 -14.40 -14.19
C GLU A 223 -4.55 -14.00 -12.73
N THR A 224 -5.04 -12.81 -12.39
CA THR A 224 -5.05 -12.30 -11.02
C THR A 224 -6.17 -12.92 -10.20
N LEU A 225 -5.88 -13.27 -8.95
CA LEU A 225 -6.85 -13.90 -8.06
C LEU A 225 -7.94 -12.93 -7.57
N PRO A 226 -9.23 -13.26 -7.72
CA PRO A 226 -10.34 -12.38 -7.38
C PRO A 226 -10.62 -12.24 -5.88
N CYS A 227 -10.30 -13.27 -5.11
CA CYS A 227 -10.61 -13.39 -3.68
C CYS A 227 -9.64 -14.40 -3.01
N ASP A 228 -9.70 -14.53 -1.69
CA ASP A 228 -8.87 -15.54 -1.00
C ASP A 228 -9.55 -16.90 -1.16
N MET A 229 -8.82 -17.87 -1.68
CA MET A 229 -9.34 -19.19 -2.03
C MET A 229 -8.43 -20.32 -1.58
N VAL A 230 -9.03 -21.43 -1.19
CA VAL A 230 -8.32 -22.67 -0.87
C VAL A 230 -8.09 -23.44 -2.15
N LEU A 231 -6.85 -23.86 -2.40
CA LEU A 231 -6.48 -24.62 -3.59
C LEU A 231 -6.94 -26.08 -3.46
N VAL A 232 -7.70 -26.55 -4.46
CA VAL A 232 -8.30 -27.89 -4.48
C VAL A 232 -7.62 -28.79 -5.51
N SER A 233 -7.41 -28.25 -6.72
CA SER A 233 -6.85 -29.00 -7.84
C SER A 233 -6.04 -28.07 -8.73
N THR A 234 -5.00 -28.60 -9.37
CA THR A 234 -4.16 -27.87 -10.31
C THR A 234 -3.98 -28.68 -11.59
N SER A 235 -3.45 -28.04 -12.64
CA SER A 235 -3.07 -28.72 -13.87
C SER A 235 -1.91 -29.71 -13.69
N ASP A 236 -1.13 -29.58 -12.62
CA ASP A 236 0.01 -30.44 -12.34
C ASP A 236 -0.48 -31.71 -11.61
N PRO A 237 -0.14 -32.93 -12.06
CA PRO A 237 -0.49 -34.18 -11.39
C PRO A 237 -0.01 -34.28 -9.93
N THR A 238 1.01 -33.50 -9.57
CA THR A 238 1.58 -33.43 -8.22
C THR A 238 0.82 -32.47 -7.30
N GLY A 239 -0.12 -31.68 -7.84
CA GLY A 239 -0.94 -30.73 -7.10
C GLY A 239 -0.26 -29.41 -6.78
N VAL A 240 0.84 -29.08 -7.44
CA VAL A 240 1.53 -27.81 -7.24
C VAL A 240 0.92 -26.72 -8.13
N ALA A 241 0.81 -25.51 -7.58
CA ALA A 241 0.53 -24.27 -8.30
C ALA A 241 1.54 -23.21 -7.88
N TYR A 242 1.91 -22.33 -8.81
CA TYR A 242 2.82 -21.23 -8.55
C TYR A 242 2.06 -19.90 -8.57
N ILE A 243 2.22 -19.11 -7.51
CA ILE A 243 1.61 -17.78 -7.41
C ILE A 243 2.67 -16.71 -7.28
N GLN A 244 2.45 -15.57 -7.92
CA GLN A 244 3.31 -14.40 -7.81
C GLN A 244 2.68 -13.39 -6.85
N THR A 245 3.44 -12.91 -5.87
CA THR A 245 2.94 -12.07 -4.76
C THR A 245 3.32 -10.59 -4.84
N ILE A 246 3.77 -10.09 -5.99
CA ILE A 246 4.19 -8.68 -6.20
C ILE A 246 3.21 -7.68 -5.59
N ASN A 247 1.91 -7.91 -5.73
CA ASN A 247 0.87 -6.98 -5.27
C ASN A 247 0.65 -6.98 -3.75
N LEU A 248 1.27 -7.92 -3.02
CA LEU A 248 1.06 -8.12 -1.59
C LEU A 248 2.30 -7.77 -0.76
N ASP A 249 3.46 -8.30 -1.14
CA ASP A 249 4.73 -8.12 -0.44
C ASP A 249 5.80 -7.42 -1.29
N GLY A 250 5.51 -7.10 -2.56
CA GLY A 250 6.48 -6.49 -3.47
C GLY A 250 7.52 -7.48 -4.02
N GLU A 251 7.43 -8.76 -3.67
CA GLU A 251 8.36 -9.78 -4.15
C GLU A 251 7.90 -10.31 -5.52
N SER A 252 8.79 -10.31 -6.52
CA SER A 252 8.46 -10.89 -7.84
C SER A 252 8.68 -12.39 -7.95
N ASN A 253 9.00 -13.02 -6.83
CA ASN A 253 9.27 -14.44 -6.73
C ASN A 253 7.97 -15.26 -6.80
N LEU A 254 8.10 -16.51 -7.25
CA LEU A 254 6.98 -17.43 -7.33
C LEU A 254 6.90 -18.26 -6.06
N LYS A 255 5.79 -18.17 -5.34
CA LYS A 255 5.53 -19.00 -4.16
C LYS A 255 4.77 -20.25 -4.58
N THR A 256 5.20 -21.40 -4.09
CA THR A 256 4.53 -22.68 -4.32
C THR A 256 3.32 -22.81 -3.40
N ARG A 257 2.24 -23.36 -3.96
CA ARG A 257 1.01 -23.73 -3.28
C ARG A 257 0.64 -25.14 -3.64
N TYR A 258 0.10 -25.88 -2.68
CA TYR A 258 -0.14 -27.31 -2.81
C TYR A 258 -1.62 -27.61 -2.63
N ALA A 259 -2.20 -28.33 -3.59
CA ALA A 259 -3.46 -29.03 -3.44
C ALA A 259 -3.23 -30.29 -2.61
N LYS A 260 -4.22 -30.70 -1.82
CA LYS A 260 -4.17 -31.97 -1.10
C LYS A 260 -4.53 -33.11 -2.07
N GLN A 261 -3.93 -34.27 -1.90
CA GLN A 261 -4.14 -35.41 -2.81
C GLN A 261 -5.61 -35.86 -2.82
N GLU A 262 -6.25 -35.80 -1.66
CA GLU A 262 -7.64 -36.16 -1.45
C GLU A 262 -8.60 -35.23 -2.20
N THR A 263 -8.30 -33.92 -2.22
CA THR A 263 -9.11 -32.93 -2.95
C THR A 263 -8.91 -33.06 -4.46
N MET A 264 -7.69 -33.33 -4.92
CA MET A 264 -7.39 -33.54 -6.34
C MET A 264 -8.06 -34.79 -6.92
N SER A 265 -8.16 -35.86 -6.13
CA SER A 265 -8.77 -37.11 -6.60
C SER A 265 -10.25 -37.00 -6.92
N THR A 266 -10.91 -35.96 -6.42
CA THR A 266 -12.34 -35.73 -6.62
C THR A 266 -12.54 -34.73 -7.76
N PRO A 267 -13.34 -35.05 -8.80
CA PRO A 267 -13.60 -34.08 -9.86
C PRO A 267 -14.31 -32.85 -9.30
N PRO A 268 -14.06 -31.65 -9.83
CA PRO A 268 -14.58 -30.40 -9.29
C PRO A 268 -16.12 -30.36 -9.24
N GLU A 269 -16.78 -31.07 -10.16
CA GLU A 269 -18.25 -31.17 -10.22
C GLU A 269 -18.85 -32.01 -9.08
N ALA A 270 -18.11 -33.02 -8.60
CA ALA A 270 -18.54 -33.88 -7.49
C ALA A 270 -17.96 -33.42 -6.14
N LEU A 271 -17.24 -32.29 -6.13
CA LEU A 271 -16.62 -31.74 -4.93
C LEU A 271 -17.69 -31.07 -4.08
N ALA A 272 -18.26 -31.85 -3.15
CA ALA A 272 -19.13 -31.37 -2.09
C ALA A 272 -18.49 -31.65 -0.73
N GLY A 273 -18.60 -30.70 0.19
CA GLY A 273 -17.98 -30.80 1.50
C GLY A 273 -18.07 -29.50 2.29
N LEU A 274 -17.48 -29.52 3.47
CA LEU A 274 -17.47 -28.41 4.41
C LEU A 274 -16.02 -27.99 4.69
N ILE A 275 -15.71 -26.72 4.44
CA ILE A 275 -14.46 -26.10 4.85
C ILE A 275 -14.72 -25.33 6.13
N LYS A 276 -14.02 -25.70 7.20
CA LYS A 276 -14.02 -25.00 8.48
C LYS A 276 -12.72 -24.22 8.59
N CYS A 277 -12.77 -22.91 8.42
CA CYS A 277 -11.59 -22.03 8.49
C CYS A 277 -11.65 -21.10 9.70
N GLU A 278 -10.51 -20.50 10.05
CA GLU A 278 -10.48 -19.43 11.05
C GLU A 278 -11.30 -18.20 10.60
N LYS A 279 -11.64 -17.31 11.54
CA LYS A 279 -12.20 -15.99 11.19
C LYS A 279 -11.16 -15.14 10.43
N PRO A 280 -11.60 -14.23 9.54
CA PRO A 280 -10.70 -13.42 8.74
C PRO A 280 -9.83 -12.53 9.66
N ASN A 281 -8.51 -12.60 9.44
CA ASN A 281 -7.50 -11.91 10.24
C ASN A 281 -6.46 -11.22 9.36
N ARG A 282 -5.70 -10.29 9.95
CA ARG A 282 -4.66 -9.53 9.25
C ARG A 282 -3.36 -10.32 8.98
N ASN A 283 -3.19 -11.50 9.55
CA ASN A 283 -1.96 -12.26 9.38
C ASN A 283 -1.90 -12.90 7.98
N ILE A 284 -1.09 -12.33 7.09
CA ILE A 284 -0.90 -12.80 5.71
C ILE A 284 -0.23 -14.18 5.68
N TYR A 285 0.62 -14.48 6.65
CA TYR A 285 1.40 -15.73 6.74
C TYR A 285 0.76 -16.79 7.63
N GLY A 286 -0.44 -16.55 8.16
CA GLY A 286 -1.20 -17.50 8.95
C GLY A 286 -2.49 -17.86 8.23
N PHE A 287 -2.80 -19.15 8.17
CA PHE A 287 -4.08 -19.67 7.71
C PHE A 287 -4.24 -21.06 8.30
N LEU A 288 -5.37 -21.28 8.94
CA LEU A 288 -5.75 -22.58 9.49
C LEU A 288 -7.16 -22.90 9.02
N ALA A 289 -7.30 -24.05 8.38
CA ALA A 289 -8.61 -24.57 8.00
C ALA A 289 -8.60 -26.10 8.02
N THR A 290 -9.78 -26.70 8.10
CA THR A 290 -9.99 -28.13 7.91
C THR A 290 -11.04 -28.35 6.84
N VAL A 291 -10.84 -29.33 5.96
CA VAL A 291 -11.81 -29.72 4.94
C VAL A 291 -12.36 -31.08 5.28
N ASP A 292 -13.69 -31.19 5.32
CA ASP A 292 -14.43 -32.44 5.40
C ASP A 292 -15.11 -32.69 4.05
N LEU A 293 -14.70 -33.75 3.36
CA LEU A 293 -15.28 -34.18 2.09
C LEU A 293 -16.25 -35.33 2.37
N ASN A 294 -17.55 -35.04 2.43
CA ASN A 294 -18.65 -36.02 2.56
C ASN A 294 -18.40 -37.14 3.61
N GLY A 295 -17.97 -36.79 4.82
CA GLY A 295 -17.81 -37.73 5.94
C GLY A 295 -16.50 -38.52 5.93
N ARG A 296 -15.54 -38.14 5.08
CA ARG A 296 -14.15 -38.62 5.16
C ARG A 296 -13.39 -37.87 6.25
N ARG A 297 -12.26 -38.43 6.69
CA ARG A 297 -11.40 -37.82 7.71
C ARG A 297 -11.08 -36.36 7.37
N ALA A 298 -11.30 -35.45 8.32
CA ALA A 298 -11.00 -34.04 8.17
C ALA A 298 -9.51 -33.81 7.84
N ILE A 299 -9.25 -33.05 6.78
CA ILE A 299 -7.90 -32.75 6.28
C ILE A 299 -7.52 -31.35 6.74
N SER A 300 -6.39 -31.22 7.41
CA SER A 300 -5.87 -29.92 7.81
C SER A 300 -5.20 -29.20 6.63
N LEU A 301 -5.55 -27.93 6.48
CA LEU A 301 -5.02 -26.98 5.52
C LEU A 301 -4.26 -25.88 6.26
N GLY A 302 -3.10 -25.55 5.71
CA GLY A 302 -2.25 -24.46 6.18
C GLY A 302 -2.11 -23.35 5.14
N THR A 303 -1.11 -22.49 5.36
CA THR A 303 -0.76 -21.37 4.47
C THR A 303 -0.32 -21.81 3.09
N SER A 304 0.29 -22.98 2.96
CA SER A 304 0.69 -23.56 1.68
C SER A 304 -0.49 -24.00 0.81
N ASN A 305 -1.72 -24.04 1.36
CA ASN A 305 -2.92 -24.48 0.65
C ASN A 305 -3.86 -23.31 0.26
N VAL A 306 -3.55 -22.07 0.65
CA VAL A 306 -4.38 -20.89 0.36
C VAL A 306 -3.72 -19.98 -0.65
N MET A 307 -4.50 -19.45 -1.58
CA MET A 307 -4.08 -18.44 -2.54
C MET A 307 -4.84 -17.15 -2.26
N LEU A 308 -4.10 -16.04 -2.13
CA LEU A 308 -4.66 -14.76 -1.67
C LEU A 308 -5.05 -13.87 -2.84
N ARG A 309 -6.05 -13.00 -2.62
CA ARG A 309 -6.49 -11.99 -3.58
C ARG A 309 -5.30 -11.14 -4.06
N GLY A 310 -5.30 -10.79 -5.35
CA GLY A 310 -4.28 -9.92 -5.93
C GLY A 310 -2.95 -10.61 -6.25
N CYS A 311 -2.74 -11.85 -5.81
CA CYS A 311 -1.67 -12.68 -6.36
C CYS A 311 -2.00 -13.03 -7.83
N GLU A 312 -1.00 -13.41 -8.61
CA GLU A 312 -1.18 -13.84 -10.00
C GLU A 312 -0.78 -15.30 -10.17
N LEU A 313 -1.59 -16.10 -10.88
CA LEU A 313 -1.24 -17.49 -11.17
C LEU A 313 -0.16 -17.53 -12.26
N LYS A 314 0.98 -18.17 -12.00
CA LYS A 314 2.08 -18.34 -12.97
C LYS A 314 2.42 -19.82 -13.11
N ASN A 315 3.04 -20.19 -14.23
CA ASN A 315 3.57 -21.54 -14.52
C ASN A 315 2.61 -22.72 -14.28
N THR A 316 1.32 -22.44 -14.23
CA THR A 316 0.28 -23.41 -13.95
C THR A 316 -0.82 -23.11 -14.96
N ALA A 317 -1.13 -24.06 -15.83
CA ALA A 317 -2.07 -23.82 -16.94
C ALA A 317 -3.46 -23.47 -16.41
N TRP A 318 -3.88 -24.14 -15.34
CA TRP A 318 -5.09 -23.83 -14.60
C TRP A 318 -4.97 -24.25 -13.13
N ALA A 319 -5.67 -23.54 -12.26
CA ALA A 319 -5.84 -23.89 -10.87
C ALA A 319 -7.31 -23.73 -10.46
N ILE A 320 -7.82 -24.63 -9.63
CA ILE A 320 -9.18 -24.62 -9.13
C ILE A 320 -9.12 -24.44 -7.61
N GLY A 321 -9.89 -23.48 -7.11
CA GLY A 321 -10.00 -23.21 -5.67
C GLY A 321 -11.40 -22.82 -5.24
N VAL A 322 -11.67 -22.95 -3.94
CA VAL A 322 -12.95 -22.57 -3.33
C VAL A 322 -12.79 -21.22 -2.65
N ALA A 323 -13.68 -20.28 -2.93
CA ALA A 323 -13.67 -18.95 -2.31
C ALA A 323 -14.00 -19.03 -0.81
N VAL A 324 -13.06 -18.60 0.04
CA VAL A 324 -13.21 -18.64 1.51
C VAL A 324 -13.43 -17.25 2.10
N TYR A 325 -12.67 -16.26 1.63
CA TYR A 325 -12.88 -14.85 2.01
C TYR A 325 -13.12 -13.99 0.78
N THR A 326 -14.16 -13.16 0.83
CA THR A 326 -14.57 -12.25 -0.24
C THR A 326 -14.57 -10.81 0.23
N GLY A 327 -14.30 -9.89 -0.70
CA GLY A 327 -14.44 -8.45 -0.47
C GLY A 327 -13.64 -7.96 0.75
N ARG A 328 -14.36 -7.42 1.73
CA ARG A 328 -13.79 -6.83 2.96
C ARG A 328 -13.09 -7.84 3.88
N ASP A 329 -13.41 -9.13 3.76
CA ASP A 329 -12.83 -10.19 4.58
C ASP A 329 -11.47 -10.68 4.06
N THR A 330 -11.13 -10.34 2.81
CA THR A 330 -9.85 -10.75 2.23
C THR A 330 -8.66 -10.16 3.00
N LYS A 331 -7.61 -10.95 3.20
CA LYS A 331 -6.43 -10.55 3.98
C LYS A 331 -5.78 -9.28 3.44
N VAL A 332 -5.83 -9.07 2.12
CA VAL A 332 -5.31 -7.85 1.46
C VAL A 332 -6.10 -6.62 1.87
N VAL A 333 -7.44 -6.69 1.84
CA VAL A 333 -8.29 -5.54 2.19
C VAL A 333 -8.22 -5.26 3.69
N LEU A 334 -8.10 -6.28 4.53
CA LEU A 334 -7.91 -6.10 5.98
C LEU A 334 -6.59 -5.39 6.34
N ASN A 335 -5.54 -5.61 5.55
CA ASN A 335 -4.26 -4.93 5.68
C ASN A 335 -4.18 -3.59 4.93
N SER A 336 -5.15 -3.30 4.05
CA SER A 336 -5.29 -1.98 3.48
C SER A 336 -5.77 -1.00 4.55
N SER A 337 -4.99 0.06 4.79
CA SER A 337 -5.50 1.21 5.53
C SER A 337 -6.42 1.98 4.59
N GLY A 338 -7.69 2.19 4.99
CA GLY A 338 -8.61 3.03 4.22
C GLY A 338 -7.98 4.38 3.92
N ALA A 339 -8.28 4.98 2.76
CA ALA A 339 -7.57 6.15 2.23
C ALA A 339 -7.48 7.30 3.25
N PRO A 340 -6.33 7.50 3.95
CA PRO A 340 -6.24 8.52 4.98
C PRO A 340 -6.29 9.90 4.31
N SER A 341 -6.94 10.87 4.97
CA SER A 341 -6.83 12.27 4.56
C SER A 341 -5.44 12.77 4.90
N LYS A 342 -4.54 12.80 3.90
CA LYS A 342 -3.24 13.44 4.04
C LYS A 342 -3.46 14.95 4.24
N ARG A 343 -2.67 15.59 5.10
CA ARG A 343 -2.69 17.04 5.30
C ARG A 343 -1.26 17.53 5.23
N SER A 344 -1.04 18.61 4.50
CA SER A 344 0.29 19.17 4.32
C SER A 344 0.75 19.90 5.57
N ARG A 345 2.06 19.93 5.81
CA ARG A 345 2.62 20.70 6.92
C ARG A 345 2.39 22.19 6.73
N LEU A 346 2.48 22.68 5.50
CA LEU A 346 2.21 24.07 5.15
C LEU A 346 0.78 24.48 5.49
N GLU A 347 -0.19 23.58 5.28
CA GLU A 347 -1.59 23.80 5.66
C GLU A 347 -1.74 23.99 7.18
N THR A 348 -1.00 23.20 7.97
CA THR A 348 -1.02 23.32 9.44
C THR A 348 -0.42 24.66 9.91
N HIS A 349 0.67 25.10 9.29
CA HIS A 349 1.27 26.41 9.56
C HIS A 349 0.32 27.55 9.16
N MET A 350 -0.29 27.48 7.98
CA MET A 350 -1.27 28.46 7.51
C MET A 350 -2.46 28.58 8.47
N ASN A 351 -2.98 27.46 8.98
CA ASN A 351 -4.06 27.47 9.97
C ASN A 351 -3.65 28.20 11.26
N ARG A 352 -2.40 28.03 11.72
CA ARG A 352 -1.88 28.77 12.88
C ARG A 352 -1.81 30.27 12.62
N GLU A 353 -1.32 30.70 11.46
CA GLU A 353 -1.26 32.12 11.09
C GLU A 353 -2.66 32.73 10.94
N ILE A 354 -3.62 32.00 10.36
CA ILE A 354 -5.02 32.43 10.28
C ILE A 354 -5.61 32.65 11.67
N ILE A 355 -5.34 31.75 12.63
CA ILE A 355 -5.79 31.92 14.01
C ILE A 355 -5.13 33.14 14.66
N ALA A 356 -3.82 33.35 14.45
CA ALA A 356 -3.12 34.52 14.98
C ALA A 356 -3.69 35.83 14.42
N LEU A 357 -3.95 35.89 13.12
CA LEU A 357 -4.62 37.02 12.47
C LEU A 357 -6.05 37.21 13.00
N ALA A 358 -6.82 36.14 13.19
CA ALA A 358 -8.17 36.24 13.76
C ALA A 358 -8.14 36.83 15.18
N VAL A 359 -7.18 36.44 16.01
CA VAL A 359 -7.00 37.02 17.35
C VAL A 359 -6.61 38.50 17.26
N ALA A 360 -5.66 38.85 16.39
CA ALA A 360 -5.27 40.25 16.19
C ALA A 360 -6.44 41.12 15.69
N LEU A 361 -7.28 40.58 14.81
CA LEU A 361 -8.50 41.23 14.31
C LEU A 361 -9.47 41.51 15.44
N VAL A 362 -9.75 40.52 16.29
CA VAL A 362 -10.66 40.68 17.44
C VAL A 362 -10.13 41.73 18.42
N VAL A 363 -8.82 41.75 18.68
CA VAL A 363 -8.19 42.77 19.55
C VAL A 363 -8.35 44.16 18.94
N LEU A 364 -8.04 44.34 17.65
CA LEU A 364 -8.19 45.63 16.97
C LEU A 364 -9.64 46.12 16.97
N CYS A 365 -10.60 45.24 16.68
CA CYS A 365 -12.02 45.57 16.71
C CYS A 365 -12.50 45.92 18.13
N SER A 366 -11.97 45.25 19.14
CA SER A 366 -12.27 45.55 20.56
C SER A 366 -11.76 46.94 20.93
N VAL A 367 -10.53 47.30 20.55
CA VAL A 367 -9.97 48.63 20.80
C VAL A 367 -10.79 49.71 20.11
N LEU A 368 -11.14 49.53 18.83
CA LEU A 368 -11.96 50.49 18.09
C LEU A 368 -13.35 50.65 18.72
N SER A 369 -13.98 49.55 19.12
CA SER A 369 -15.29 49.54 19.79
C SER A 369 -15.24 50.26 21.15
N LEU A 370 -14.19 50.02 21.95
CA LEU A 370 -13.96 50.69 23.23
C LEU A 370 -13.73 52.19 23.05
N LEU A 371 -12.86 52.59 22.13
CA LEU A 371 -12.60 54.02 21.85
C LEU A 371 -13.86 54.72 21.36
N THR A 372 -14.65 54.07 20.51
CA THR A 372 -15.95 54.60 20.06
C THR A 372 -16.92 54.72 21.23
N GLY A 373 -16.96 53.74 22.13
CA GLY A 373 -17.79 53.77 23.33
C GLY A 373 -17.43 54.90 24.30
N ILE A 374 -16.13 55.12 24.55
CA ILE A 374 -15.62 56.21 25.38
C ILE A 374 -15.98 57.56 24.74
N TRP A 375 -15.67 57.71 23.45
CA TRP A 375 -15.96 58.94 22.71
C TRP A 375 -17.47 59.29 22.73
N MET A 376 -18.32 58.27 22.58
CA MET A 376 -19.78 58.41 22.63
C MET A 376 -20.30 58.75 24.03
N GLY A 377 -19.61 58.30 25.08
CA GLY A 377 -19.88 58.69 26.47
C GLY A 377 -19.47 60.12 26.80
N ASP A 378 -18.38 60.61 26.20
CA ASP A 378 -17.90 61.99 26.41
C ASP A 378 -18.71 63.03 25.60
N HIS A 379 -19.28 62.63 24.46
CA HIS A 379 -19.98 63.53 23.52
C HIS A 379 -21.50 63.31 23.46
N VAL A 380 -22.12 62.81 24.54
CA VAL A 380 -23.56 62.48 24.62
C VAL A 380 -24.46 63.65 24.20
N ASP A 381 -24.07 64.90 24.53
CA ASP A 381 -24.85 66.10 24.21
C ASP A 381 -24.77 66.50 22.72
N GLN A 382 -23.69 66.13 22.03
CA GLN A 382 -23.47 66.44 20.60
C GLN A 382 -23.99 65.35 19.67
N LEU A 383 -24.29 64.16 20.19
CA LEU A 383 -24.85 63.04 19.43
C LEU A 383 -26.16 63.38 18.71
N ALA A 384 -26.93 64.34 19.23
CA ALA A 384 -28.17 64.80 18.63
C ALA A 384 -27.99 65.50 17.27
N ILE A 385 -26.78 65.97 16.94
CA ILE A 385 -26.46 66.82 15.78
C ILE A 385 -25.71 66.04 14.68
N ILE A 386 -25.27 64.80 14.96
CA ILE A 386 -24.39 64.05 14.05
C ILE A 386 -25.22 63.22 13.06
N PRO A 387 -24.99 63.35 11.72
CA PRO A 387 -25.78 62.70 10.67
C PRO A 387 -25.97 61.18 10.80
N PHE A 388 -25.02 60.48 11.43
CA PHE A 388 -25.02 59.02 11.55
C PHE A 388 -25.58 58.50 12.88
N PHE A 389 -25.82 59.37 13.87
CA PHE A 389 -26.25 59.01 15.22
C PHE A 389 -27.48 59.80 15.68
N HIS A 390 -28.28 60.30 14.73
CA HIS A 390 -29.46 61.10 15.01
C HIS A 390 -30.42 60.41 15.97
N LYS A 391 -30.61 61.01 17.15
CA LYS A 391 -31.66 60.65 18.10
C LYS A 391 -33.05 61.06 17.61
N TYR A 392 -33.12 62.03 16.68
CA TYR A 392 -34.34 62.58 16.10
C TYR A 392 -34.18 62.78 14.59
N ASP A 393 -35.20 62.38 13.83
CA ASP A 393 -35.28 62.55 12.38
C ASP A 393 -35.70 64.00 12.06
N TYR A 394 -34.86 64.75 11.35
CA TYR A 394 -35.15 66.14 10.93
C TYR A 394 -35.49 66.24 9.44
N SER A 395 -35.72 65.11 8.76
CA SER A 395 -36.00 65.09 7.31
C SER A 395 -37.45 65.42 6.94
N GLY A 396 -38.38 65.48 7.91
CA GLY A 396 -39.80 65.75 7.68
C GLY A 396 -40.27 67.08 8.26
N ALA A 397 -40.52 68.08 7.41
CA ALA A 397 -41.19 69.31 7.77
C ALA A 397 -42.72 69.12 7.86
N ALA A 398 -43.21 68.23 8.73
CA ALA A 398 -44.60 68.20 9.16
C ALA A 398 -44.80 67.19 10.30
N GLU A 399 -45.41 67.70 11.37
CA GLU A 399 -46.18 66.97 12.39
C GLU A 399 -45.45 66.07 13.39
N HIS A 400 -45.74 66.39 14.65
CA HIS A 400 -45.29 65.74 15.87
C HIS A 400 -45.73 64.27 15.99
N HIS A 401 -45.05 63.39 15.28
CA HIS A 401 -44.93 62.00 15.68
C HIS A 401 -43.45 61.71 15.97
N HIS A 402 -43.13 61.63 17.27
CA HIS A 402 -41.85 61.16 17.78
C HIS A 402 -41.61 59.69 17.38
N GLY A 403 -41.30 59.45 16.11
CA GLY A 403 -40.65 58.24 15.65
C GLY A 403 -39.24 58.24 16.23
N ARG A 404 -39.04 57.55 17.36
CA ARG A 404 -37.69 57.30 17.88
C ARG A 404 -36.92 56.58 16.79
N TYR A 405 -35.84 57.19 16.32
CA TYR A 405 -34.81 56.43 15.61
C TYR A 405 -34.38 55.28 16.53
N ASN A 406 -34.10 54.10 15.97
CA ASN A 406 -33.79 52.85 16.69
C ASN A 406 -32.48 52.98 17.51
N TRP A 407 -32.50 53.76 18.59
CA TRP A 407 -31.41 53.94 19.54
C TRP A 407 -31.49 52.81 20.57
N TYR A 408 -30.68 51.76 20.35
CA TYR A 408 -30.66 50.57 21.21
C TYR A 408 -29.86 50.75 22.52
N GLY A 409 -29.38 51.96 22.81
CA GLY A 409 -28.53 52.28 23.96
C GLY A 409 -27.04 52.15 23.66
N THR A 410 -26.21 52.83 24.47
CA THR A 410 -24.75 52.91 24.29
C THR A 410 -24.10 51.53 24.22
N GLY A 411 -24.57 50.57 25.04
CA GLY A 411 -24.03 49.21 25.04
C GLY A 411 -24.30 48.43 23.73
N ALA A 412 -25.50 48.51 23.19
CA ALA A 412 -25.83 47.87 21.91
C ALA A 412 -25.07 48.51 20.75
N GLN A 413 -24.85 49.82 20.80
CA GLN A 413 -24.11 50.55 19.78
C GLN A 413 -22.62 50.21 19.76
N VAL A 414 -22.02 49.99 20.93
CA VAL A 414 -20.63 49.49 21.07
C VAL A 414 -20.51 48.09 20.44
N VAL A 415 -21.50 47.22 20.67
CA VAL A 415 -21.53 45.87 20.08
C VAL A 415 -21.74 45.94 18.55
N PHE A 416 -22.65 46.77 18.04
CA PHE A 416 -22.82 46.93 16.60
C PHE A 416 -21.58 47.52 15.93
N THR A 417 -20.92 48.48 16.58
CA THR A 417 -19.64 49.04 16.11
C THR A 417 -18.55 47.96 16.07
N PHE A 418 -18.47 47.10 17.09
CA PHE A 418 -17.55 45.96 17.10
C PHE A 418 -17.79 45.01 15.92
N MET A 419 -19.05 44.61 15.71
CA MET A 419 -19.41 43.67 14.64
C MET A 419 -19.22 44.30 13.25
N SER A 420 -19.53 45.59 13.09
CA SER A 420 -19.27 46.33 11.86
C SER A 420 -17.77 46.48 11.58
N ALA A 421 -16.95 46.67 12.62
CA ALA A 421 -15.49 46.72 12.50
C ALA A 421 -14.90 45.38 12.07
N VAL A 422 -15.43 44.26 12.58
CA VAL A 422 -15.03 42.90 12.15
C VAL A 422 -15.28 42.71 10.65
N ILE A 423 -16.42 43.18 10.14
CA ILE A 423 -16.75 43.12 8.71
C ILE A 423 -15.83 44.06 7.92
N GLN A 424 -15.59 45.29 8.38
CA GLN A 424 -14.74 46.26 7.69
C GLN A 424 -13.30 45.75 7.54
N PHE A 425 -12.75 45.13 8.59
CA PHE A 425 -11.39 44.62 8.62
C PHE A 425 -11.25 43.16 8.15
N GLN A 426 -12.31 42.55 7.61
CA GLN A 426 -12.30 41.15 7.16
C GLN A 426 -11.23 40.85 6.09
N VAL A 427 -10.80 41.88 5.35
CA VAL A 427 -9.74 41.80 4.32
C VAL A 427 -8.39 41.34 4.91
N MET A 428 -8.19 41.50 6.22
CA MET A 428 -6.97 41.07 6.92
C MET A 428 -6.72 39.55 6.81
N ILE A 429 -7.78 38.74 6.70
CA ILE A 429 -7.69 37.30 6.43
C ILE A 429 -8.13 37.07 4.97
N PRO A 430 -7.20 36.99 4.01
CA PRO A 430 -7.54 36.93 2.60
C PRO A 430 -8.11 35.55 2.21
N ILE A 431 -9.39 35.51 1.78
CA ILE A 431 -10.02 34.31 1.19
C ILE A 431 -9.19 33.78 0.01
N ALA A 432 -8.58 34.70 -0.75
CA ALA A 432 -7.74 34.40 -1.90
C ALA A 432 -6.54 33.49 -1.56
N LEU A 433 -6.04 33.50 -0.32
CA LEU A 433 -4.92 32.66 0.09
C LEU A 433 -5.25 31.16 -0.03
N ILE A 434 -6.47 30.77 0.39
CA ILE A 434 -6.87 29.36 0.43
C ILE A 434 -7.01 28.81 -1.00
N ILE A 435 -7.71 29.56 -1.85
CA ILE A 435 -7.94 29.13 -3.24
C ILE A 435 -6.65 29.18 -4.06
N SER A 436 -5.80 30.18 -3.85
CA SER A 436 -4.49 30.27 -4.53
C SER A 436 -3.64 29.04 -4.20
N MET A 437 -3.58 28.62 -2.93
CA MET A 437 -2.85 27.42 -2.52
C MET A 437 -3.40 26.16 -3.20
N GLU A 438 -4.72 25.98 -3.26
CA GLU A 438 -5.33 24.82 -3.93
C GLU A 438 -5.04 24.81 -5.43
N LEU A 439 -5.12 25.95 -6.11
CA LEU A 439 -4.82 26.08 -7.54
C LEU A 439 -3.32 25.86 -7.83
N ILE A 440 -2.43 26.42 -7.00
CA ILE A 440 -0.99 26.22 -7.13
C ILE A 440 -0.64 24.73 -6.99
N ARG A 441 -1.23 24.03 -6.02
CA ARG A 441 -1.01 22.58 -5.86
C ARG A 441 -1.47 21.78 -7.07
N VAL A 442 -2.63 22.11 -7.64
CA VAL A 442 -3.11 21.46 -8.89
C VAL A 442 -2.17 21.76 -10.06
N GLY A 443 -1.71 23.01 -10.21
CA GLY A 443 -0.75 23.40 -11.23
C GLY A 443 0.59 22.69 -11.09
N GLN A 444 1.12 22.57 -9.86
CA GLN A 444 2.34 21.82 -9.56
C GLN A 444 2.17 20.34 -9.93
N ALA A 445 1.06 19.71 -9.55
CA ALA A 445 0.80 18.31 -9.93
C ALA A 445 0.74 18.12 -11.45
N TYR A 446 0.16 19.07 -12.17
CA TYR A 446 0.13 19.06 -13.64
C TYR A 446 1.55 19.11 -14.23
N PHE A 447 2.39 20.04 -13.77
CA PHE A 447 3.78 20.13 -14.24
C PHE A 447 4.60 18.88 -13.91
N MET A 448 4.42 18.29 -12.72
CA MET A 448 5.10 17.05 -12.34
C MET A 448 4.72 15.86 -13.24
N VAL A 449 3.46 15.75 -13.65
CA VAL A 449 3.01 14.66 -14.55
C VAL A 449 3.50 14.86 -15.99
N GLN A 450 3.73 16.10 -16.41
CA GLN A 450 4.23 16.43 -17.75
C GLN A 450 5.76 16.29 -17.88
N ASP A 451 6.49 16.02 -16.80
CA ASP A 451 7.94 15.89 -16.82
C ASP A 451 8.39 14.65 -17.62
N ASN A 452 9.09 14.89 -18.73
CA ASN A 452 9.62 13.84 -19.60
C ASN A 452 10.83 13.11 -18.98
N HIS A 453 11.52 13.71 -18.00
CA HIS A 453 12.68 13.09 -17.36
C HIS A 453 12.28 12.03 -16.32
N MET A 454 11.02 12.06 -15.86
CA MET A 454 10.43 11.04 -14.98
C MET A 454 9.64 9.97 -15.75
N LEU A 455 9.90 9.82 -17.05
CA LEU A 455 9.36 8.74 -17.88
C LEU A 455 10.30 7.54 -17.85
N ASP A 456 9.78 6.37 -17.46
CA ASP A 456 10.52 5.12 -17.63
C ASP A 456 10.38 4.62 -19.08
N ASN A 457 11.48 4.62 -19.82
CA ASN A 457 11.52 4.14 -21.20
C ASN A 457 11.22 2.64 -21.33
N LYS A 458 11.49 1.82 -20.30
CA LYS A 458 11.26 0.37 -20.36
C LYS A 458 9.78 0.01 -20.21
N SER A 459 9.12 0.56 -19.19
CA SER A 459 7.69 0.31 -18.94
C SER A 459 6.75 1.27 -19.69
N GLN A 460 7.30 2.32 -20.31
CA GLN A 460 6.52 3.44 -20.87
C GLN A 460 5.60 4.10 -19.83
N ALA A 461 5.92 3.95 -18.54
CA ALA A 461 5.15 4.50 -17.44
C ALA A 461 5.61 5.93 -17.11
N ARG A 462 4.63 6.84 -17.01
CA ARG A 462 4.83 8.24 -16.59
C ARG A 462 4.66 8.38 -15.08
N PHE A 463 5.29 9.41 -14.52
CA PHE A 463 4.99 9.87 -13.16
C PHE A 463 3.48 10.12 -13.00
N GLN A 464 2.88 9.60 -11.93
CA GLN A 464 1.46 9.80 -11.63
C GLN A 464 1.29 10.39 -10.23
N CYS A 465 0.82 11.63 -10.17
CA CYS A 465 0.37 12.21 -8.92
C CYS A 465 -1.00 11.61 -8.53
N ARG A 466 -1.05 10.92 -7.38
CA ARG A 466 -2.29 10.33 -6.83
C ARG A 466 -2.95 11.20 -5.76
N ALA A 467 -2.19 12.05 -5.07
CA ALA A 467 -2.67 12.91 -4.00
C ALA A 467 -2.24 14.34 -4.29
N LEU A 468 -3.20 15.24 -4.52
CA LEU A 468 -2.96 16.61 -4.98
C LEU A 468 -2.66 17.61 -3.85
N ASN A 469 -2.61 17.16 -2.60
CA ASN A 469 -2.60 18.02 -1.41
C ASN A 469 -1.24 18.09 -0.67
N ILE A 470 -0.24 17.34 -1.13
CA ILE A 470 1.05 17.16 -0.43
C ILE A 470 2.26 17.38 -1.36
N ASN A 471 2.09 18.12 -2.45
CA ASN A 471 3.15 18.29 -3.44
C ASN A 471 4.34 19.06 -2.85
N GLU A 472 4.07 20.05 -2.00
CA GLU A 472 5.10 20.86 -1.34
C GLU A 472 5.87 20.12 -0.24
N ASP A 473 5.27 19.07 0.33
CA ASP A 473 5.92 18.28 1.40
C ASP A 473 7.11 17.49 0.86
N LEU A 474 7.15 17.22 -0.46
CA LEU A 474 8.28 16.57 -1.12
C LEU A 474 9.60 17.34 -0.91
N GLY A 475 9.54 18.67 -0.84
CA GLY A 475 10.69 19.53 -0.58
C GLY A 475 11.13 19.57 0.89
N GLN A 476 10.38 18.94 1.80
CA GLN A 476 10.60 18.98 3.25
C GLN A 476 10.96 17.60 3.84
N ILE A 477 11.09 16.58 3.01
CA ILE A 477 11.39 15.22 3.44
C ILE A 477 12.80 15.19 4.07
N LYS A 478 12.89 14.72 5.32
CA LYS A 478 14.16 14.52 6.04
C LYS A 478 14.64 13.07 6.06
N TYR A 479 13.69 12.14 6.05
CA TYR A 479 13.96 10.71 6.13
C TYR A 479 13.27 10.03 4.95
N VAL A 480 14.06 9.30 4.17
CA VAL A 480 13.56 8.42 3.11
C VAL A 480 13.67 7.00 3.63
N PHE A 481 12.54 6.42 3.99
CA PHE A 481 12.45 4.99 4.25
C PHE A 481 12.34 4.29 2.91
N SER A 482 13.42 3.63 2.51
CA SER A 482 13.49 2.90 1.25
C SER A 482 13.45 1.40 1.54
N ASP A 483 12.63 0.68 0.77
CA ASP A 483 12.69 -0.78 0.78
C ASP A 483 13.93 -1.25 0.03
N LYS A 484 14.54 -2.36 0.46
CA LYS A 484 15.70 -2.91 -0.24
C LYS A 484 15.26 -3.52 -1.56
N THR A 485 14.29 -4.42 -1.50
CA THR A 485 13.87 -5.24 -2.63
C THR A 485 12.87 -4.47 -3.49
N GLY A 486 13.06 -4.45 -4.80
CA GLY A 486 12.16 -3.76 -5.73
C GLY A 486 12.30 -2.23 -5.77
N THR A 487 12.99 -1.60 -4.81
CA THR A 487 13.30 -0.16 -4.82
C THR A 487 14.79 0.12 -4.99
N LEU A 488 15.65 -0.30 -4.05
CA LEU A 488 17.10 -0.10 -4.17
C LEU A 488 17.75 -1.08 -5.15
N THR A 489 17.31 -2.33 -5.12
CA THR A 489 17.84 -3.39 -5.99
C THR A 489 16.78 -3.83 -6.99
N GLN A 490 17.17 -3.95 -8.26
CA GLN A 490 16.38 -4.65 -9.26
C GLN A 490 16.29 -6.13 -8.84
N ASN A 491 15.12 -6.77 -8.97
CA ASN A 491 14.97 -8.20 -8.67
C ASN A 491 15.54 -9.07 -9.81
N ARG A 492 16.83 -8.89 -10.08
CA ARG A 492 17.62 -9.63 -11.08
C ARG A 492 18.93 -10.05 -10.43
N MET A 493 19.05 -11.34 -10.15
CA MET A 493 20.25 -11.93 -9.56
C MET A 493 21.18 -12.42 -10.68
N GLU A 494 22.47 -12.09 -10.60
CA GLU A 494 23.48 -12.48 -11.57
C GLU A 494 24.59 -13.26 -10.88
N PHE A 495 24.94 -14.43 -11.43
CA PHE A 495 26.10 -15.19 -10.99
C PHE A 495 27.38 -14.44 -11.38
N ARG A 496 28.24 -14.14 -10.40
CA ARG A 496 29.47 -13.35 -10.58
C ARG A 496 30.73 -14.20 -10.57
N CYS A 497 30.90 -15.03 -9.54
CA CYS A 497 32.10 -15.83 -9.37
C CYS A 497 31.79 -17.10 -8.58
N ALA A 498 32.67 -18.09 -8.72
CA ALA A 498 32.71 -19.25 -7.84
C ALA A 498 34.16 -19.52 -7.42
N SER A 499 34.32 -20.11 -6.24
CA SER A 499 35.58 -20.67 -5.78
C SER A 499 35.52 -22.18 -5.86
N VAL A 500 36.43 -22.82 -6.60
CA VAL A 500 36.49 -24.29 -6.72
C VAL A 500 37.81 -24.77 -6.15
N GLN A 501 37.77 -25.56 -5.09
CA GLN A 501 38.95 -26.05 -4.36
C GLN A 501 39.95 -24.94 -3.97
N GLY A 502 39.43 -23.78 -3.52
CA GLY A 502 40.25 -22.65 -3.07
C GLY A 502 40.90 -21.85 -4.22
N ARG A 503 40.49 -22.08 -5.47
CA ARG A 503 40.77 -21.16 -6.59
C ARG A 503 39.55 -20.32 -6.89
N ASP A 504 39.72 -19.01 -6.79
CA ASP A 504 38.68 -18.04 -7.11
C ASP A 504 38.66 -17.77 -8.61
N PHE A 505 37.48 -17.88 -9.22
CA PHE A 505 37.23 -17.57 -10.62
C PHE A 505 36.54 -16.20 -10.78
N SER A 506 36.97 -15.21 -10.00
CA SER A 506 36.40 -13.85 -9.99
C SER A 506 36.96 -12.92 -11.05
N GLU A 507 38.19 -13.15 -11.52
CA GLU A 507 38.86 -12.27 -12.48
C GLU A 507 38.42 -12.56 -13.92
N THR A 508 37.63 -11.65 -14.47
CA THR A 508 37.74 -11.27 -15.89
C THR A 508 38.94 -10.32 -15.98
N ASP A 509 40.13 -10.87 -16.22
CA ASP A 509 41.28 -10.05 -16.64
C ASP A 509 40.85 -9.22 -17.87
N GLY A 510 41.17 -7.93 -17.85
CA GLY A 510 40.64 -6.88 -18.71
C GLY A 510 40.40 -7.26 -20.17
N GLY A 511 39.13 -7.15 -20.57
CA GLY A 511 38.68 -7.24 -21.94
C GLY A 511 37.17 -7.05 -21.97
N GLU A 512 36.71 -5.93 -22.53
CA GLU A 512 35.39 -5.82 -23.10
C GLU A 512 35.30 -6.80 -24.28
N GLU A 513 35.14 -8.09 -23.99
CA GLU A 513 34.75 -9.07 -24.98
C GLU A 513 33.39 -9.62 -24.58
N ASP A 514 32.46 -9.50 -25.52
CA ASP A 514 31.07 -9.94 -25.42
C ASP A 514 31.01 -11.36 -24.87
N GLY A 515 30.60 -11.48 -23.61
CA GLY A 515 30.31 -12.77 -23.01
C GLY A 515 29.33 -13.51 -23.91
N HIS A 516 29.67 -14.76 -24.26
CA HIS A 516 28.76 -15.63 -25.01
C HIS A 516 27.44 -15.73 -24.24
N ALA A 517 26.45 -14.94 -24.67
CA ALA A 517 25.06 -15.19 -24.32
C ALA A 517 24.80 -16.66 -24.68
N VAL A 518 24.16 -17.41 -23.77
CA VAL A 518 23.59 -18.71 -24.12
C VAL A 518 22.87 -18.53 -25.45
N GLN A 519 23.39 -19.22 -26.46
CA GLN A 519 23.21 -18.90 -27.88
C GLN A 519 21.73 -18.63 -28.18
N GLY A 520 21.42 -17.36 -28.51
CA GLY A 520 20.20 -17.00 -29.23
C GLY A 520 18.97 -16.52 -28.45
N ASN A 521 19.08 -15.84 -27.29
CA ASN A 521 17.89 -15.21 -26.69
C ASN A 521 18.03 -13.74 -26.30
N PRO A 522 17.44 -12.79 -27.05
CA PRO A 522 17.26 -11.41 -26.60
C PRO A 522 16.27 -11.26 -25.43
N LYS A 523 15.59 -12.34 -24.99
CA LYS A 523 14.65 -12.35 -23.85
C LYS A 523 15.17 -13.03 -22.57
N ALA A 524 16.41 -13.53 -22.53
CA ALA A 524 16.94 -14.11 -21.30
C ALA A 524 17.04 -13.02 -20.21
N LYS A 525 16.22 -13.13 -19.15
CA LYS A 525 16.16 -12.15 -18.05
C LYS A 525 17.49 -12.00 -17.32
N THR A 526 18.37 -13.00 -17.42
CA THR A 526 19.66 -13.05 -16.71
C THR A 526 20.79 -13.38 -17.70
N ALA A 527 21.61 -12.39 -18.06
CA ALA A 527 22.82 -12.62 -18.84
C ALA A 527 23.92 -13.13 -17.90
N VAL A 528 24.47 -14.32 -18.18
CA VAL A 528 25.58 -14.88 -17.39
C VAL A 528 26.88 -14.58 -18.12
N LYS A 529 27.81 -13.90 -17.43
CA LYS A 529 29.18 -13.71 -17.93
C LYS A 529 30.00 -14.95 -17.59
N THR A 530 30.36 -15.72 -18.61
CA THR A 530 31.18 -16.93 -18.43
C THR A 530 32.66 -16.60 -18.36
N ASN A 531 33.38 -17.14 -17.37
CA ASN A 531 34.83 -17.04 -17.32
C ASN A 531 35.46 -18.05 -18.29
N PRO A 532 36.30 -17.62 -19.25
CA PRO A 532 36.90 -18.52 -20.24
C PRO A 532 37.82 -19.56 -19.58
N LYS A 533 38.55 -19.21 -18.51
CA LYS A 533 39.44 -20.15 -17.78
C LYS A 533 38.63 -21.28 -17.14
N LEU A 534 37.47 -20.97 -16.56
CA LEU A 534 36.58 -21.95 -15.95
C LEU A 534 35.88 -22.81 -17.00
N THR A 535 35.48 -22.21 -18.12
CA THR A 535 34.84 -22.92 -19.23
C THR A 535 35.79 -23.94 -19.87
N ALA A 536 37.05 -23.55 -20.10
CA ALA A 536 38.09 -24.44 -20.59
C ALA A 536 38.38 -25.58 -19.59
N LEU A 537 38.41 -25.29 -18.29
CA LEU A 537 38.60 -26.31 -17.24
C LEU A 537 37.46 -27.35 -17.23
N LEU A 538 36.22 -26.93 -17.50
CA LEU A 538 35.06 -27.83 -17.50
C LEU A 538 34.94 -28.65 -18.78
N LYS A 539 35.26 -28.08 -19.95
CA LYS A 539 35.24 -28.79 -21.24
C LYS A 539 36.45 -29.70 -21.41
N ASP A 540 37.65 -29.13 -21.39
CA ASP A 540 38.89 -29.80 -21.84
C ASP A 540 39.79 -30.22 -20.66
N GLY A 541 39.48 -29.78 -19.45
CA GLY A 541 40.25 -30.12 -18.26
C GLY A 541 40.24 -31.61 -17.96
N THR A 542 41.44 -32.18 -17.81
CA THR A 542 41.66 -33.54 -17.33
C THR A 542 42.29 -33.51 -15.93
N GLY A 543 41.90 -34.46 -15.07
CA GLY A 543 42.39 -34.58 -13.69
C GLY A 543 41.34 -34.28 -12.60
N THR A 544 41.76 -34.45 -11.35
CA THR A 544 40.89 -34.35 -10.15
C THR A 544 40.23 -32.98 -10.01
N LYS A 545 40.91 -31.91 -10.41
CA LYS A 545 40.40 -30.53 -10.34
C LYS A 545 39.23 -30.29 -11.29
N ALA A 546 39.33 -30.80 -12.53
CA ALA A 546 38.26 -30.69 -13.52
C ALA A 546 37.05 -31.53 -13.13
N SER A 547 37.27 -32.75 -12.60
CA SER A 547 36.19 -33.58 -12.04
C SER A 547 35.43 -32.85 -10.93
N ARG A 548 36.15 -32.23 -9.99
CA ARG A 548 35.54 -31.51 -8.86
C ARG A 548 34.80 -30.24 -9.30
N ALA A 549 35.27 -29.56 -10.34
CA ALA A 549 34.55 -28.45 -10.94
C ALA A 549 33.25 -28.93 -11.61
N ARG A 550 33.27 -30.05 -12.33
CA ARG A 550 32.07 -30.66 -12.92
C ARG A 550 31.08 -31.10 -11.83
N ASP A 551 31.56 -31.69 -10.75
CA ASP A 551 30.72 -32.07 -9.60
C ASP A 551 30.03 -30.86 -8.97
N LEU A 552 30.75 -29.73 -8.84
CA LEU A 552 30.18 -28.49 -8.30
C LEU A 552 29.05 -27.97 -9.19
N PHE A 553 29.27 -27.85 -10.50
CA PHE A 553 28.25 -27.34 -11.42
C PHE A 553 27.09 -28.32 -11.62
N LEU A 554 27.36 -29.62 -11.52
CA LEU A 554 26.30 -30.63 -11.45
C LEU A 554 25.45 -30.43 -10.19
N ALA A 555 26.08 -30.22 -9.03
CA ALA A 555 25.37 -29.93 -7.78
C ALA A 555 24.54 -28.63 -7.87
N LEU A 556 25.05 -27.59 -8.52
CA LEU A 556 24.27 -26.36 -8.77
C LEU A 556 23.03 -26.63 -9.65
N ALA A 557 23.16 -27.50 -10.65
CA ALA A 557 22.05 -27.86 -11.53
C ALA A 557 21.00 -28.78 -10.87
N THR A 558 21.38 -29.60 -9.88
CA THR A 558 20.48 -30.57 -9.25
C THR A 558 19.91 -30.12 -7.89
N CYS A 559 20.71 -29.49 -7.03
CA CYS A 559 20.34 -29.08 -5.68
C CYS A 559 19.64 -27.71 -5.63
N ASN A 560 18.49 -27.61 -6.28
CA ASN A 560 17.65 -26.40 -6.30
C ASN A 560 16.17 -26.81 -6.34
N THR A 561 15.25 -25.84 -6.39
CA THR A 561 13.79 -26.05 -6.57
C THR A 561 13.26 -25.51 -7.91
N ILE A 562 14.17 -25.20 -8.83
CA ILE A 562 13.87 -24.54 -10.11
C ILE A 562 13.14 -25.46 -11.06
N VAL A 563 12.10 -24.93 -11.70
CA VAL A 563 11.34 -25.57 -12.76
C VAL A 563 11.82 -25.05 -14.12
N PRO A 564 12.34 -25.92 -15.01
CA PRO A 564 12.65 -25.56 -16.39
C PRO A 564 11.36 -25.50 -17.22
N ILE A 565 11.13 -24.37 -17.87
CA ILE A 565 10.04 -24.18 -18.83
C ILE A 565 10.67 -24.19 -20.21
N VAL A 566 10.35 -25.22 -21.00
CA VAL A 566 10.83 -25.31 -22.37
C VAL A 566 9.91 -24.47 -23.25
N GLU A 567 10.43 -23.36 -23.76
CA GLU A 567 9.76 -22.57 -24.78
C GLU A 567 10.04 -23.16 -26.17
N ASP A 568 8.97 -23.46 -26.91
CA ASP A 568 9.07 -23.83 -28.31
C ASP A 568 9.40 -22.59 -29.13
N THR A 569 10.61 -22.56 -29.70
CA THR A 569 11.04 -21.47 -30.59
C THR A 569 10.86 -21.84 -32.06
N VAL A 570 10.87 -20.83 -32.92
CA VAL A 570 10.75 -20.97 -34.38
C VAL A 570 11.83 -21.89 -34.98
N ASN A 571 12.97 -22.06 -34.29
CA ASN A 571 14.01 -23.02 -34.64
C ASN A 571 13.93 -24.27 -33.75
N PRO A 572 13.47 -25.44 -34.25
CA PRO A 572 13.36 -26.67 -33.45
C PRO A 572 14.69 -27.22 -32.89
N ALA A 573 15.84 -26.71 -33.37
CA ALA A 573 17.17 -27.05 -32.84
C ALA A 573 17.56 -26.25 -31.57
N ALA A 574 16.89 -25.12 -31.29
CA ALA A 574 17.19 -24.25 -30.15
C ALA A 574 16.00 -24.21 -29.18
N LYS A 575 15.73 -25.33 -28.50
CA LYS A 575 14.79 -25.36 -27.37
C LYS A 575 15.32 -24.46 -26.25
N LEU A 576 14.69 -23.29 -26.11
CA LEU A 576 15.02 -22.33 -25.07
C LEU A 576 14.38 -22.80 -23.77
N VAL A 577 15.18 -22.81 -22.70
CA VAL A 577 14.73 -23.21 -21.37
C VAL A 577 14.76 -21.97 -20.50
N GLU A 578 13.58 -21.51 -20.07
CA GLU A 578 13.45 -20.48 -19.05
C GLU A 578 13.40 -21.17 -17.68
N TYR A 579 14.30 -20.76 -16.79
CA TYR A 579 14.32 -21.25 -15.42
C TYR A 579 13.49 -20.35 -14.53
N GLN A 580 12.54 -20.94 -13.80
CA GLN A 580 11.69 -20.22 -12.86
C GLN A 580 11.63 -20.96 -11.52
N GLY A 581 11.53 -20.22 -10.41
CA GLY A 581 11.43 -20.81 -9.07
C GLY A 581 11.23 -19.77 -7.97
N GLU A 582 11.20 -20.24 -6.73
CA GLU A 582 10.89 -19.42 -5.56
C GLU A 582 12.03 -18.48 -5.16
N SER A 583 13.27 -18.93 -5.31
CA SER A 583 14.44 -18.11 -5.03
C SER A 583 15.09 -17.60 -6.32
N PRO A 584 15.29 -16.27 -6.49
CA PRO A 584 16.00 -15.72 -7.64
C PRO A 584 17.50 -16.06 -7.58
N ASP A 585 18.02 -16.36 -6.40
CA ASP A 585 19.41 -16.81 -6.21
C ASP A 585 19.60 -18.20 -6.83
N GLU A 586 18.67 -19.12 -6.56
CA GLU A 586 18.67 -20.45 -7.18
C GLU A 586 18.52 -20.35 -8.70
N GLN A 587 17.65 -19.45 -9.19
CA GLN A 587 17.51 -19.21 -10.63
C GLN A 587 18.85 -18.80 -11.24
N ALA A 588 19.54 -17.81 -10.64
CA ALA A 588 20.84 -17.35 -11.13
C ALA A 588 21.90 -18.45 -11.13
N LEU A 589 21.92 -19.32 -10.12
CA LEU A 589 22.82 -20.47 -10.04
C LEU A 589 22.54 -21.51 -11.14
N VAL A 590 21.28 -21.80 -11.43
CA VAL A 590 20.90 -22.74 -12.50
C VAL A 590 21.18 -22.16 -13.88
N TYR A 591 20.91 -20.86 -14.09
CA TYR A 591 21.33 -20.16 -15.32
C TYR A 591 22.85 -20.23 -15.49
N ALA A 592 23.62 -20.08 -14.41
CA ALA A 592 25.07 -20.21 -14.47
C ALA A 592 25.48 -21.64 -14.81
N ALA A 593 24.93 -22.66 -14.15
CA ALA A 593 25.20 -24.05 -14.46
C ALA A 593 24.91 -24.38 -15.93
N ALA A 594 23.79 -23.90 -16.46
CA ALA A 594 23.43 -24.07 -17.86
C ALA A 594 24.43 -23.38 -18.81
N ALA A 595 24.90 -22.17 -18.48
CA ALA A 595 25.91 -21.46 -19.27
C ALA A 595 27.27 -22.18 -19.29
N TYR A 596 27.62 -22.88 -18.21
CA TYR A 596 28.84 -23.68 -18.10
C TYR A 596 28.70 -25.12 -18.63
N GLY A 597 27.56 -25.48 -19.24
CA GLY A 597 27.36 -26.77 -19.92
C GLY A 597 26.61 -27.83 -19.11
N HIS A 598 26.03 -27.47 -17.96
CA HIS A 598 25.18 -28.33 -17.12
C HIS A 598 23.74 -27.79 -17.12
N LYS A 599 22.96 -28.17 -18.14
CA LYS A 599 21.61 -27.61 -18.37
C LYS A 599 20.55 -28.48 -17.72
N LEU A 600 19.75 -27.92 -16.81
CA LEU A 600 18.57 -28.61 -16.26
C LEU A 600 17.47 -28.62 -17.33
N VAL A 601 17.03 -29.81 -17.76
CA VAL A 601 16.07 -29.95 -18.87
C VAL A 601 14.66 -30.23 -18.36
N GLU A 602 14.55 -31.10 -17.37
CA GLU A 602 13.27 -31.55 -16.85
C GLU A 602 13.37 -31.74 -15.34
N ARG A 603 12.31 -31.35 -14.64
CA ARG A 603 12.14 -31.59 -13.22
C ARG A 603 10.73 -32.07 -12.95
N THR A 604 10.62 -33.20 -12.27
CA THR A 604 9.37 -33.73 -11.73
C THR A 604 9.53 -33.98 -10.23
N SER A 605 8.46 -34.36 -9.53
CA SER A 605 8.52 -34.70 -8.10
C SER A 605 9.40 -35.92 -7.80
N GLY A 606 9.57 -36.84 -8.74
CA GLY A 606 10.31 -38.10 -8.54
C GLY A 606 11.69 -38.15 -9.21
N HIS A 607 11.94 -37.33 -10.22
CA HIS A 607 13.23 -37.34 -10.92
C HIS A 607 13.56 -36.00 -11.59
N ILE A 608 14.84 -35.81 -11.86
CA ILE A 608 15.39 -34.67 -12.60
C ILE A 608 16.23 -35.17 -13.78
N VAL A 609 16.21 -34.42 -14.88
CA VAL A 609 17.02 -34.70 -16.07
C VAL A 609 17.94 -33.51 -16.33
N VAL A 610 19.24 -33.76 -16.31
CA VAL A 610 20.28 -32.76 -16.58
C VAL A 610 21.04 -33.15 -17.83
N ASP A 611 21.21 -32.21 -18.74
CA ASP A 611 22.05 -32.32 -19.93
C ASP A 611 23.45 -31.79 -19.61
N VAL A 612 24.42 -32.70 -19.55
CA VAL A 612 25.82 -32.41 -19.26
C VAL A 612 26.61 -32.52 -20.56
N PHE A 613 27.02 -31.38 -21.13
CA PHE A 613 27.75 -31.29 -22.41
C PHE A 613 27.10 -32.06 -23.58
N GLY A 614 25.77 -32.11 -23.65
CA GLY A 614 25.02 -32.83 -24.69
C GLY A 614 24.59 -34.25 -24.28
N ALA A 615 25.08 -34.77 -23.14
CA ALA A 615 24.70 -36.07 -22.60
C ALA A 615 23.62 -35.91 -21.53
N ARG A 616 22.41 -36.41 -21.82
CA ARG A 616 21.30 -36.42 -20.87
C ARG A 616 21.49 -37.47 -19.79
N GLN A 617 21.46 -37.05 -18.53
CA GLN A 617 21.55 -37.89 -17.34
C GLN A 617 20.28 -37.72 -16.51
N ARG A 618 19.68 -38.85 -16.10
CA ARG A 618 18.49 -38.88 -15.25
C ARG A 618 18.91 -39.23 -13.82
N TYR A 619 18.45 -38.44 -12.85
CA TYR A 619 18.66 -38.67 -11.43
C TYR A 619 17.32 -38.82 -10.73
N GLU A 620 17.21 -39.83 -9.86
CA GLU A 620 16.02 -40.04 -9.03
C GLU A 620 16.14 -39.25 -7.72
N LEU A 621 15.05 -38.57 -7.35
CA LEU A 621 14.96 -37.84 -6.10
C LEU A 621 14.52 -38.82 -5.00
N THR A 622 15.39 -39.07 -4.03
CA THR A 622 15.10 -39.99 -2.91
C THR A 622 14.16 -39.38 -1.87
N THR A 623 13.95 -38.06 -1.90
CA THR A 623 13.02 -37.32 -1.04
C THR A 623 12.32 -36.24 -1.86
N PRO A 624 11.00 -36.02 -1.68
CA PRO A 624 10.29 -34.94 -2.37
C PRO A 624 10.84 -33.56 -1.91
N PRO A 625 10.80 -32.54 -2.77
CA PRO A 625 11.19 -31.18 -2.37
C PRO A 625 10.30 -30.72 -1.22
N VAL A 626 10.93 -30.34 -0.10
CA VAL A 626 10.28 -29.90 1.15
C VAL A 626 9.52 -28.61 0.96
#